data_AF-A0A7S0N223-F1
#
_entry.id   AF-A0A7S0N223-F1
#
_cell.length_a   1.000
_cell.length_b   1.000
_cell.length_c   1.000
_cell.angle_alpha   90.00
_cell.angle_beta   90.00
_cell.angle_gamma   90.00
#
_symmetry.space_group_name_H-M   'P 1'
#
loop_
_entity.id
_entity.type
_entity.pdbx_description
1 polymer ?
#
loop_
_entity_poly.entity_id
_entity_poly.type
_entity_poly.pdbx_seq_one_letter_code
_entity_poly.pdbx_strand_id
1 'polypeptide(L)'
;MAAFLASKASMAGLAAKPVTKSRAVSYRAAPAAPARRGALQVTASKKEDGPVVAIAGVTGAVGQEFLEVLTQRDFPYSKMKMLASARSAGKKIEWEGEEYTIEELTEESLEGVDIALFSAGGSLSKKIE
;
A
#
# COMPACT_ATOMS: atom_id res chain seq x y z
N MET A 1 -6.87 54.12 40.33
CA MET A 1 -6.34 54.29 38.96
C MET A 1 -6.45 52.94 38.27
N ALA A 2 -7.28 52.87 37.20
CA ALA A 2 -7.44 51.83 36.16
C ALA A 2 -7.50 50.34 36.59
N ALA A 3 -8.61 49.59 36.52
CA ALA A 3 -9.44 49.19 35.36
C ALA A 3 -8.76 48.17 34.40
N PHE A 4 -9.21 46.90 34.42
CA PHE A 4 -9.51 46.04 33.25
C PHE A 4 -10.03 44.67 33.74
N LEU A 5 -11.35 44.46 33.81
CA LEU A 5 -12.19 43.78 32.81
C LEU A 5 -11.81 42.31 32.55
N ALA A 6 -12.48 41.43 33.28
CA ALA A 6 -12.64 40.02 32.97
C ALA A 6 -13.48 39.84 31.70
N SER A 7 -13.00 39.00 30.77
CA SER A 7 -13.77 38.52 29.62
C SER A 7 -13.79 36.99 29.61
N LYS A 8 -15.02 36.45 29.58
CA LYS A 8 -15.37 35.03 29.38
C LYS A 8 -15.29 34.68 27.89
N ALA A 9 -14.75 33.50 27.58
CA ALA A 9 -15.18 32.61 26.49
C ALA A 9 -14.57 31.22 26.80
N SER A 10 -15.32 30.21 27.26
CA SER A 10 -16.27 29.38 26.51
C SER A 10 -15.70 28.70 25.27
N MET A 11 -15.09 27.53 25.46
CA MET A 11 -15.12 26.37 24.55
C MET A 11 -14.94 25.13 25.44
N ALA A 12 -15.99 24.42 25.87
CA ALA A 12 -16.87 23.57 25.07
C ALA A 12 -16.09 22.57 24.20
N GLY A 13 -15.81 21.41 24.81
CA GLY A 13 -15.97 20.10 24.19
C GLY A 13 -15.04 19.74 23.03
N LEU A 14 -14.04 18.92 23.32
CA LEU A 14 -13.79 17.74 22.49
C LEU A 14 -13.28 16.59 23.37
N ALA A 15 -14.25 15.90 23.98
CA ALA A 15 -14.01 14.59 24.56
C ALA A 15 -13.44 13.69 23.46
N ALA A 16 -12.23 13.17 23.68
CA ALA A 16 -11.68 12.12 22.84
C ALA A 16 -12.68 10.95 22.83
N LYS A 17 -13.28 10.68 21.67
CA LYS A 17 -14.16 9.53 21.50
C LYS A 17 -13.33 8.27 21.75
N PRO A 18 -13.80 7.33 22.59
CA PRO A 18 -13.09 6.07 22.79
C PRO A 18 -12.99 5.36 21.43
N VAL A 19 -11.77 4.98 21.05
CA VAL A 19 -11.52 4.10 19.91
C VAL A 19 -12.19 2.77 20.24
N THR A 20 -13.40 2.57 19.73
CA THR A 20 -14.13 1.30 19.77
C THR A 20 -13.23 0.23 19.18
N LYS A 21 -12.88 -0.78 19.98
CA LYS A 21 -12.23 -2.01 19.53
C LYS A 21 -13.11 -2.64 18.44
N SER A 22 -12.82 -2.34 17.17
CA SER A 22 -13.47 -2.97 16.04
C SER A 22 -12.95 -4.41 15.89
N ARG A 23 -13.77 -5.32 16.43
CA ARG A 23 -14.09 -6.66 15.95
C ARG A 23 -12.97 -7.39 15.17
N ALA A 24 -12.39 -8.41 15.79
CA ALA A 24 -11.51 -9.36 15.13
C ALA A 24 -12.20 -9.93 13.88
N VAL A 25 -11.65 -9.61 12.70
CA VAL A 25 -12.01 -10.25 11.44
C VAL A 25 -11.32 -11.61 11.45
N SER A 26 -12.08 -12.67 11.72
CA SER A 26 -11.57 -14.04 11.59
C SER A 26 -11.38 -14.35 10.10
N TYR A 27 -10.15 -14.31 9.62
CA TYR A 27 -9.80 -14.76 8.28
C TYR A 27 -10.04 -16.28 8.22
N ARG A 28 -11.01 -16.74 7.42
CA ARG A 28 -11.05 -18.17 7.06
C ARG A 28 -9.91 -18.39 6.09
N ALA A 29 -8.97 -19.26 6.45
CA ALA A 29 -7.94 -19.72 5.53
C ALA A 29 -8.60 -20.25 4.25
N ALA A 30 -8.23 -19.67 3.11
CA ALA A 30 -8.59 -20.22 1.80
C ALA A 30 -8.01 -21.65 1.69
N PRO A 31 -8.72 -22.60 1.05
CA PRO A 31 -8.20 -23.96 0.92
C PRO A 31 -6.91 -23.95 0.10
N ALA A 32 -5.90 -24.66 0.61
CA ALA A 32 -4.63 -24.85 -0.09
C ALA A 32 -4.89 -25.56 -1.43
N ALA A 33 -4.53 -24.90 -2.54
CA ALA A 33 -4.56 -25.49 -3.87
C ALA A 33 -3.60 -26.70 -3.94
N PRO A 34 -3.94 -27.77 -4.68
CA PRO A 34 -3.15 -28.99 -4.68
C PRO A 34 -1.81 -28.76 -5.38
N ALA A 35 -0.72 -29.17 -4.72
CA ALA A 35 0.64 -29.14 -5.25
C ALA A 35 0.75 -30.03 -6.50
N ARG A 36 0.77 -29.42 -7.69
CA ARG A 36 1.10 -30.12 -8.93
C ARG A 36 2.62 -30.23 -9.02
N ARG A 37 3.12 -31.46 -8.94
CA ARG A 37 4.55 -31.78 -8.93
C ARG A 37 5.04 -31.84 -10.38
N GLY A 38 5.71 -30.78 -10.83
CA GLY A 38 6.40 -30.73 -12.12
C GLY A 38 6.80 -29.30 -12.43
N ALA A 39 8.08 -28.96 -12.22
CA ALA A 39 8.75 -27.69 -12.56
C ALA A 39 7.82 -26.49 -12.83
N LEU A 40 7.02 -26.09 -11.83
CA LEU A 40 6.23 -24.87 -11.92
C LEU A 40 7.20 -23.73 -11.66
N GLN A 41 7.47 -22.94 -12.70
CA GLN A 41 7.94 -21.58 -12.49
C GLN A 41 6.89 -20.90 -11.61
N VAL A 42 7.28 -20.56 -10.38
CA VAL A 42 6.40 -19.90 -9.44
C VAL A 42 6.38 -18.44 -9.85
N THR A 43 5.46 -18.12 -10.77
CA THR A 43 5.15 -16.78 -11.25
C THR A 43 3.97 -16.25 -10.47
N ALA A 44 3.89 -14.95 -10.21
CA ALA A 44 2.72 -14.37 -9.58
C ALA A 44 1.49 -14.55 -10.51
N SER A 45 0.43 -15.20 -10.04
CA SER A 45 -0.78 -15.45 -10.83
C SER A 45 -1.54 -14.15 -11.12
N LYS A 46 -1.38 -13.61 -12.33
CA LYS A 46 -2.28 -12.58 -12.87
C LYS A 46 -3.69 -13.16 -13.00
N LYS A 47 -4.65 -12.67 -12.20
CA LYS A 47 -6.06 -13.10 -12.18
C LYS A 47 -6.96 -11.89 -12.35
N GLU A 48 -7.95 -11.97 -13.23
CA GLU A 48 -8.89 -10.87 -13.49
C GLU A 48 -9.68 -10.47 -12.22
N ASP A 49 -10.00 -11.44 -11.37
CA ASP A 49 -10.65 -11.21 -10.05
C ASP A 49 -9.67 -10.89 -8.91
N GLY A 50 -8.38 -10.68 -9.23
CA GLY A 50 -7.35 -10.37 -8.26
C GLY A 50 -7.42 -8.91 -7.75
N PRO A 51 -6.86 -8.61 -6.57
CA PRO A 51 -6.72 -7.23 -6.12
C PRO A 51 -5.80 -6.42 -7.02
N VAL A 52 -6.07 -5.13 -7.14
CA VAL A 52 -5.13 -4.13 -7.67
C VAL A 52 -4.11 -3.84 -6.59
N VAL A 53 -2.84 -4.11 -6.88
CA VAL A 53 -1.73 -3.99 -5.93
C VAL A 53 -0.85 -2.81 -6.31
N ALA A 54 -0.49 -1.96 -5.36
CA ALA A 54 0.51 -0.92 -5.52
C ALA A 54 1.72 -1.18 -4.63
N ILE A 55 2.92 -0.95 -5.16
CA ILE A 55 4.17 -1.00 -4.39
C ILE A 55 4.77 0.39 -4.37
N ALA A 56 4.71 1.06 -3.22
CA ALA A 56 5.31 2.35 -2.99
C ALA A 56 6.77 2.20 -2.56
N GLY A 57 7.67 2.74 -3.36
CA GLY A 57 9.11 2.59 -3.20
C GLY A 57 9.68 1.39 -3.94
N VAL A 58 9.09 1.00 -5.08
CA VAL A 58 9.49 -0.17 -5.86
C VAL A 58 10.99 -0.18 -6.20
N THR A 59 11.61 0.98 -6.41
CA THR A 59 13.06 1.08 -6.72
C THR A 59 13.99 0.93 -5.50
N GLY A 60 13.45 0.80 -4.29
CA GLY A 60 14.23 0.60 -3.07
C GLY A 60 14.47 -0.88 -2.78
N ALA A 61 15.43 -1.19 -1.90
CA ALA A 61 15.78 -2.58 -1.56
C ALA A 61 14.56 -3.41 -1.11
N VAL A 62 13.76 -2.89 -0.17
CA VAL A 62 12.54 -3.56 0.30
C VAL A 62 11.45 -3.63 -0.78
N GLY A 63 11.38 -2.65 -1.68
CA GLY A 63 10.43 -2.68 -2.79
C GLY A 63 10.72 -3.81 -3.78
N GLN A 64 11.99 -4.09 -4.03
CA GLN A 64 12.42 -5.24 -4.83
C GLN A 64 12.10 -6.57 -4.13
N GLU A 65 12.34 -6.66 -2.81
CA GLU A 65 11.94 -7.83 -2.01
C GLU A 65 10.43 -8.10 -2.06
N PHE A 66 9.60 -7.04 -2.08
CA PHE A 66 8.16 -7.23 -2.24
C PHE A 66 7.82 -7.90 -3.58
N LEU A 67 8.46 -7.47 -4.68
CA LEU A 67 8.26 -8.10 -5.99
C LEU A 67 8.67 -9.57 -5.97
N GLU A 68 9.83 -9.89 -5.39
CA GLU A 68 10.31 -11.26 -5.28
C GLU A 68 9.39 -12.14 -4.43
N VAL A 69 8.92 -11.65 -3.28
CA VAL A 69 8.00 -12.38 -2.41
C VAL A 69 6.64 -12.59 -3.08
N LEU A 70 6.12 -11.60 -3.81
CA LEU A 70 4.85 -11.74 -4.54
C LEU A 70 4.96 -12.82 -5.61
N THR A 71 6.07 -12.86 -6.35
CA THR A 71 6.40 -13.92 -7.30
C THR A 71 6.50 -15.27 -6.60
N GLN A 72 7.35 -15.41 -5.57
CA GLN A 72 7.58 -16.68 -4.86
C GLN A 72 6.34 -17.25 -4.17
N ARG A 73 5.37 -16.39 -3.81
CA ARG A 73 4.14 -16.80 -3.12
C ARG A 73 2.99 -17.04 -4.08
N ASP A 74 3.21 -16.90 -5.39
CA ASP A 74 2.17 -16.99 -6.40
C ASP A 74 0.97 -16.11 -6.03
N PHE A 75 1.28 -14.85 -5.65
CA PHE A 75 0.27 -13.94 -5.13
C PHE A 75 -0.74 -13.58 -6.24
N PRO A 76 -2.06 -13.73 -5.99
CA PRO A 76 -3.06 -13.37 -6.99
C PRO A 76 -3.16 -11.84 -7.11
N TYR A 77 -2.98 -11.29 -8.31
CA TYR A 77 -3.15 -9.85 -8.59
C TYR A 77 -3.83 -9.63 -9.94
N SER A 78 -4.61 -8.56 -10.10
CA SER A 78 -5.21 -8.19 -11.39
C SER A 78 -4.38 -7.15 -12.14
N LYS A 79 -3.93 -6.12 -11.40
CA LYS A 79 -3.11 -5.03 -11.91
C LYS A 79 -2.05 -4.66 -10.88
N MET A 80 -0.84 -4.38 -11.35
CA MET A 80 0.24 -3.89 -10.51
C MET A 80 0.58 -2.44 -10.84
N LYS A 81 0.65 -1.60 -9.80
CA LYS A 81 1.13 -0.21 -9.87
C LYS A 81 2.52 -0.13 -9.23
N MET A 82 3.50 0.22 -10.04
CA MET A 82 4.89 0.38 -9.62
C MET A 82 5.12 1.84 -9.25
N LEU A 83 5.13 2.17 -7.95
CA LEU A 83 5.18 3.55 -7.48
C LEU A 83 6.54 3.88 -6.85
N ALA A 84 7.07 5.05 -7.13
CA ALA A 84 8.28 5.56 -6.49
C ALA A 84 8.26 7.08 -6.33
N SER A 85 9.26 7.64 -5.66
CA SER A 85 9.47 9.10 -5.63
C SER A 85 9.67 9.68 -7.04
N ALA A 86 9.33 10.96 -7.25
CA ALA A 86 9.50 11.70 -8.51
C ALA A 86 10.84 11.45 -9.24
N ARG A 87 11.96 11.37 -8.51
CA ARG A 87 13.31 11.07 -9.07
C ARG A 87 13.41 9.74 -9.84
N SER A 88 12.49 8.82 -9.57
CA SER A 88 12.44 7.48 -10.17
C SER A 88 11.25 7.31 -11.11
N ALA A 89 10.32 8.26 -11.17
CA ALA A 89 9.19 8.21 -12.07
C ALA A 89 9.66 8.22 -13.54
N GLY A 90 8.94 7.51 -14.40
CA GLY A 90 9.25 7.35 -15.83
C GLY A 90 10.33 6.30 -16.13
N LYS A 91 10.98 5.72 -15.11
CA LYS A 91 11.86 4.56 -15.31
C LYS A 91 11.02 3.32 -15.62
N LYS A 92 11.61 2.38 -16.34
CA LYS A 92 10.99 1.10 -16.67
C LYS A 92 11.62 0.00 -15.82
N ILE A 93 10.80 -0.95 -15.38
CA ILE A 93 11.21 -2.15 -14.67
C ILE A 93 10.56 -3.36 -15.33
N GLU A 94 11.34 -4.41 -15.53
CA GLU A 94 10.83 -5.69 -16.01
C GLU A 94 10.49 -6.56 -14.80
N TRP A 95 9.25 -7.04 -14.73
CA TRP A 95 8.80 -7.95 -13.68
C TRP A 95 7.81 -8.96 -14.28
N GLU A 96 7.99 -10.25 -13.97
CA GLU A 96 7.19 -11.35 -14.53
C GLU A 96 7.17 -11.38 -16.08
N GLY A 97 8.24 -10.89 -16.73
CA GLY A 97 8.32 -10.80 -18.19
C GLY A 97 7.46 -9.69 -18.81
N GLU A 98 6.84 -8.82 -17.99
CA GLU A 98 6.14 -7.63 -18.42
C GLU A 98 6.96 -6.37 -18.06
N GLU A 99 6.94 -5.36 -18.94
CA GLU A 99 7.58 -4.07 -18.69
C GLU A 99 6.58 -3.12 -18.00
N TYR A 100 6.93 -2.66 -16.81
CA TYR A 100 6.15 -1.70 -16.05
C TYR A 100 6.84 -0.33 -16.06
N THR A 101 6.05 0.72 -16.27
CA THR A 101 6.51 2.10 -16.09
C THR A 101 6.29 2.51 -14.64
N ILE A 102 7.33 3.04 -14.02
CA ILE A 102 7.28 3.54 -12.64
C ILE A 102 6.54 4.87 -12.63
N GLU A 103 5.48 4.95 -11.87
CA GLU A 103 4.69 6.16 -11.64
C GLU A 103 5.16 6.89 -10.38
N GLU A 104 4.91 8.19 -10.30
CA GLU A 104 5.14 8.93 -9.07
C GLU A 104 4.13 8.52 -7.99
N LEU A 105 4.60 8.33 -6.76
CA LEU A 105 3.74 8.09 -5.62
C LEU A 105 3.06 9.41 -5.22
N THR A 106 1.76 9.49 -5.50
CA THR A 106 0.84 10.58 -5.18
C THR A 106 -0.47 9.98 -4.66
N GLU A 107 -1.34 10.81 -4.09
CA GLU A 107 -2.66 10.36 -3.63
C GLU A 107 -3.50 9.82 -4.80
N GLU A 108 -3.41 10.49 -5.96
CA GLU A 108 -4.09 10.08 -7.20
C GLU A 108 -3.58 8.72 -7.71
N SER A 109 -2.28 8.42 -7.58
CA SER A 109 -1.74 7.14 -8.05
C SER A 109 -2.16 5.96 -7.18
N LEU A 110 -2.67 6.21 -5.98
CA LEU A 110 -3.27 5.21 -5.09
C LEU A 110 -4.77 5.00 -5.31
N GLU A 111 -5.42 5.79 -6.18
CA GLU A 111 -6.83 5.58 -6.47
C GLU A 111 -7.08 4.23 -7.15
N GLY A 112 -8.15 3.55 -6.71
CA GLY A 112 -8.54 2.24 -7.22
C GLY A 112 -7.55 1.11 -6.88
N VAL A 113 -6.69 1.31 -5.89
CA VAL A 113 -5.80 0.27 -5.35
C VAL A 113 -6.48 -0.43 -4.18
N ASP A 114 -6.52 -1.77 -4.21
CA ASP A 114 -7.06 -2.58 -3.12
C ASP A 114 -6.01 -2.83 -2.04
N ILE A 115 -4.74 -3.03 -2.44
CA ILE A 115 -3.63 -3.34 -1.54
C ILE A 115 -2.43 -2.46 -1.90
N ALA A 116 -1.98 -1.63 -0.96
CA ALA A 116 -0.78 -0.81 -1.13
C ALA A 116 0.31 -1.24 -0.14
N LEU A 117 1.48 -1.62 -0.65
CA LEU A 117 2.67 -1.98 0.11
C LEU A 117 3.62 -0.79 0.17
N PHE A 118 3.79 -0.21 1.36
CA PHE A 118 4.62 0.99 1.53
C PHE A 118 5.99 0.65 2.08
N SER A 119 7.01 0.92 1.27
CA SER A 119 8.40 1.01 1.70
C SER A 119 9.13 2.19 1.04
N ALA A 120 8.46 3.33 0.93
CA ALA A 120 9.11 4.61 0.74
C ALA A 120 9.37 5.19 2.14
N GLY A 121 10.63 5.49 2.48
CA GLY A 121 11.01 5.94 3.83
C GLY A 121 10.14 7.09 4.37
N GLY A 122 10.20 7.34 5.68
CA GLY A 122 9.26 8.21 6.42
C GLY A 122 9.08 9.67 5.95
N SER A 123 9.81 10.11 4.92
CA SER A 123 9.60 11.36 4.20
C SER A 123 8.47 11.32 3.16
N LEU A 124 8.11 10.16 2.59
CA LEU A 124 6.94 10.03 1.69
C LEU A 124 5.65 9.69 2.46
N SER A 125 5.72 8.88 3.52
CA SER A 125 4.53 8.51 4.32
C SER A 125 3.86 9.69 5.02
N LYS A 126 4.57 10.79 5.31
CA LYS A 126 3.99 11.98 5.97
C LYS A 126 3.13 12.85 5.05
N LYS A 127 3.22 12.64 3.73
CA LYS A 127 2.51 13.46 2.74
C LYS A 127 1.11 12.91 2.42
N ILE A 128 0.91 11.61 2.63
CA ILE A 128 -0.27 10.84 2.24
C ILE A 128 -1.08 10.39 3.48
N GLU A 129 -0.98 11.13 4.60
CA GLU A 129 -1.73 10.84 5.84
C GLU A 129 -3.17 11.36 5.77
#